data_AF-A0A7S1UDT8-F1
#
_entry.id   AF-A0A7S1UDT8-F1
#
_cell.length_a   1.000
_cell.length_b   1.000
_cell.length_c   1.000
_cell.angle_alpha   90.00
_cell.angle_beta   90.00
_cell.angle_gamma   90.00
#
_symmetry.space_group_name_H-M   'P 1'
#
loop_
_entity.id
_entity.type
_entity.pdbx_description
1 polymer ?
#
loop_
_entity_poly.entity_id
_entity_poly.type
_entity_poly.pdbx_seq_one_letter_code
_entity_poly.pdbx_strand_id
1 'polypeptide(L)'
;MSRCSLSMARSAAANASSPPMRMVPPPPPPPPPPPLLLLLLLLSLGFSGAKTPQGPRGQTMSGFQEAAVSALQGPSDIEDKLAKEYTTAEPKIDAALRNHLAYCVARGQVHGDGGLPMAKAHACTRALSLAINQLMLPDPVTWGAEHPQAESQSASDRLDELARYGILQRLLASVKKAGPGAKPTKLFGRQLLTVRGVREQVLAAAKADIERRRGAASNPNPNPSPILNTGGGLPEPEEADAFFDEFLGSVDEAEAEEAAADETPVDAEVDVSAAAEGDDEDEQGEEPLGRLIWSQNFEQELRERRARRFRAAEQRKHREAASEAAAQQLRDAVAGAAAAADGADEAG
;
A
#
# COMPACT_ATOMS: atom_id res chain seq x y z
N MET A 1 47.79 4.05 15.24
CA MET A 1 47.77 3.24 16.47
C MET A 1 47.50 4.15 17.66
N SER A 2 46.23 4.46 17.93
CA SER A 2 45.82 5.17 19.15
C SER A 2 44.79 4.31 19.87
N ARG A 3 45.14 3.90 21.08
CA ARG A 3 44.29 3.14 22.00
C ARG A 3 43.42 4.12 22.77
N CYS A 4 42.10 4.06 22.57
CA CYS A 4 41.15 4.61 23.52
C CYS A 4 40.78 3.53 24.54
N SER A 5 41.06 3.85 25.80
CA SER A 5 40.77 3.08 27.02
C SER A 5 39.85 3.93 27.90
N LEU A 6 39.17 3.26 28.85
CA LEU A 6 38.23 3.77 29.87
C LEU A 6 36.81 4.08 29.35
N SER A 7 35.72 3.72 30.02
CA SER A 7 35.51 3.62 31.48
C SER A 7 34.34 2.69 31.83
N MET A 8 34.53 1.82 32.83
CA MET A 8 33.49 1.08 33.55
C MET A 8 32.77 2.01 34.55
N ALA A 9 31.43 2.06 34.51
CA ALA A 9 30.64 2.71 35.55
C ALA A 9 29.56 1.75 36.12
N ARG A 10 29.92 1.22 37.29
CA ARG A 10 29.12 0.93 38.49
C ARG A 10 27.63 0.58 38.34
N SER A 11 27.36 -0.68 38.63
CA SER A 11 26.06 -1.25 39.00
C SER A 11 25.69 -0.86 40.43
N ALA A 12 24.52 -0.25 40.64
CA ALA A 12 23.94 0.04 41.95
C ALA A 12 22.69 -0.84 42.15
N ALA A 13 22.78 -1.76 43.11
CA ALA A 13 21.70 -2.62 43.52
C ALA A 13 20.68 -1.84 44.37
N ALA A 14 19.46 -1.67 43.85
CA ALA A 14 18.32 -1.18 44.59
C ALA A 14 17.53 -2.38 45.15
N ASN A 15 17.60 -2.55 46.46
CA ASN A 15 16.90 -3.57 47.22
C ASN A 15 15.45 -3.10 47.46
N ALA A 16 14.50 -3.59 46.68
CA ALA A 16 13.09 -3.20 46.78
C ALA A 16 12.33 -4.15 47.73
N SER A 17 11.96 -3.62 48.89
CA SER A 17 11.05 -4.22 49.86
C SER A 17 9.66 -4.43 49.24
N SER A 18 9.21 -5.68 49.12
CA SER A 18 7.87 -6.02 48.64
C SER A 18 6.78 -5.58 49.64
N PRO A 19 5.71 -4.90 49.19
CA PRO A 19 4.58 -4.56 50.03
C PRO A 19 3.68 -5.79 50.31
N PRO A 20 2.97 -5.81 51.46
CA PRO A 20 2.12 -6.92 51.86
C PRO A 20 0.91 -7.06 50.92
N MET A 21 0.67 -8.29 50.46
CA MET A 21 -0.47 -8.63 49.59
C MET A 21 -1.79 -8.37 50.30
N ARG A 22 -2.55 -7.38 49.80
CA ARG A 22 -3.99 -7.24 50.11
C ARG A 22 -4.74 -8.36 49.38
N MET A 23 -5.42 -9.21 50.14
CA MET A 23 -6.33 -10.21 49.57
C MET A 23 -7.50 -9.49 48.89
N VAL A 24 -7.56 -9.58 47.57
CA VAL A 24 -8.70 -9.15 46.77
C VAL A 24 -9.77 -10.24 46.84
N PRO A 25 -11.02 -9.92 47.21
CA PRO A 25 -12.10 -10.91 47.21
C PRO A 25 -12.35 -11.44 45.79
N PRO A 26 -12.72 -12.72 45.65
CA PRO A 26 -12.96 -13.33 44.35
C PRO A 26 -14.11 -12.62 43.61
N PRO A 27 -13.99 -12.43 42.28
CA PRO A 27 -15.04 -11.81 41.49
C PRO A 27 -16.33 -12.65 41.52
N PRO A 28 -17.51 -12.02 41.48
CA PRO A 28 -18.78 -12.74 41.43
C PRO A 28 -18.87 -13.60 40.17
N PRO A 29 -19.58 -14.74 40.23
CA PRO A 29 -19.75 -15.62 39.08
C PRO A 29 -20.50 -14.90 37.95
N PRO A 30 -20.14 -15.14 36.67
CA PRO A 30 -20.81 -14.53 35.52
C PRO A 30 -22.28 -14.98 35.44
N PRO A 31 -23.20 -14.11 35.01
CA PRO A 31 -24.61 -14.46 34.82
C PRO A 31 -24.76 -15.51 33.71
N PRO A 32 -25.76 -16.41 33.79
CA PRO A 32 -26.02 -17.41 32.76
C PRO A 32 -26.39 -16.74 31.43
N PRO A 33 -25.93 -17.28 30.28
CA PRO A 33 -26.22 -16.72 28.98
C PRO A 33 -27.72 -16.81 28.65
N PRO A 34 -28.32 -15.79 28.01
CA PRO A 34 -29.72 -15.80 27.62
C PRO A 34 -30.00 -16.90 26.56
N PRO A 35 -31.20 -17.52 26.59
CA PRO A 35 -31.55 -18.71 25.80
C PRO A 35 -31.85 -18.42 24.30
N LEU A 36 -31.09 -17.54 23.66
CA LEU A 36 -31.29 -17.18 22.24
C LEU A 36 -30.35 -17.92 21.27
N LEU A 37 -29.39 -18.71 21.76
CA LEU A 37 -28.43 -19.44 20.91
C LEU A 37 -28.92 -20.80 20.40
N LEU A 38 -30.10 -21.26 20.80
CA LEU A 38 -30.64 -22.57 20.38
C LEU A 38 -31.45 -22.51 19.08
N LEU A 39 -31.80 -21.31 18.59
CA LEU A 39 -32.55 -21.15 17.34
C LEU A 39 -31.66 -21.09 16.08
N LEU A 40 -30.37 -20.75 16.24
CA LEU A 40 -29.40 -20.63 15.13
C LEU A 40 -28.69 -21.96 14.78
N LEU A 41 -28.77 -22.97 15.64
CA LEU A 41 -28.14 -24.29 15.41
C LEU A 41 -29.01 -25.25 14.57
N LEU A 42 -30.28 -24.91 14.33
CA LEU A 42 -31.22 -25.75 13.57
C LEU A 42 -31.29 -25.40 12.07
N LEU A 43 -30.62 -24.33 11.62
CA LEU A 43 -30.58 -23.90 10.22
C LEU A 43 -29.38 -24.45 9.41
N SER A 44 -28.48 -25.22 10.04
CA SER A 44 -27.26 -25.72 9.39
C SER A 44 -27.32 -27.17 8.90
N LEU A 45 -28.49 -27.81 8.87
CA LEU A 45 -28.64 -29.19 8.36
C LEU A 45 -29.61 -29.23 7.18
N GLY A 46 -29.09 -29.00 5.98
CA GLY A 46 -29.81 -29.35 4.76
C GLY A 46 -29.27 -28.71 3.49
N PHE A 47 -28.27 -29.35 2.85
CA PHE A 47 -28.42 -29.71 1.43
C PHE A 47 -27.32 -30.69 1.00
N SER A 48 -27.76 -31.87 0.59
CA SER A 48 -26.99 -32.90 -0.09
C SER A 48 -27.47 -32.97 -1.54
N GLY A 49 -26.55 -33.20 -2.48
CA GLY A 49 -26.87 -33.82 -3.76
C GLY A 49 -26.61 -32.97 -5.00
N ALA A 50 -25.55 -33.31 -5.73
CA ALA A 50 -25.60 -33.96 -7.05
C ALA A 50 -24.47 -33.50 -7.97
N LYS A 51 -23.93 -34.49 -8.69
CA LYS A 51 -22.73 -34.48 -9.51
C LYS A 51 -23.15 -34.82 -10.94
N THR A 52 -22.74 -34.05 -11.94
CA THR A 52 -22.81 -34.39 -13.39
C THR A 52 -21.93 -33.41 -14.21
N PRO A 53 -21.55 -33.72 -15.48
CA PRO A 53 -20.15 -33.77 -15.89
C PRO A 53 -19.71 -32.75 -16.96
N GLN A 54 -18.40 -32.79 -17.24
CA GLN A 54 -17.60 -32.07 -18.23
C GLN A 54 -18.21 -31.92 -19.64
N GLY A 55 -18.05 -30.70 -20.21
CA GLY A 55 -18.25 -30.32 -21.62
C GLY A 55 -17.69 -28.91 -21.89
N PRO A 56 -17.35 -28.52 -23.14
CA PRO A 56 -16.02 -27.96 -23.45
C PRO A 56 -15.88 -26.43 -23.49
N ARG A 57 -14.63 -26.02 -23.20
CA ARG A 57 -13.89 -24.79 -23.54
C ARG A 57 -14.66 -23.70 -24.31
N GLY A 58 -14.93 -22.61 -23.60
CA GLY A 58 -15.30 -21.32 -24.18
C GLY A 58 -15.98 -20.39 -23.17
N GLN A 59 -15.47 -20.28 -21.94
CA GLN A 59 -16.04 -19.39 -20.93
C GLN A 59 -15.11 -18.22 -20.67
N THR A 60 -15.53 -17.07 -21.21
CA THR A 60 -15.05 -15.74 -20.87
C THR A 60 -15.28 -15.50 -19.37
N MET A 61 -14.41 -14.72 -18.73
CA MET A 61 -14.44 -14.41 -17.29
C MET A 61 -15.74 -13.72 -16.78
N SER A 62 -16.76 -13.50 -17.62
CA SER A 62 -17.98 -12.79 -17.23
C SER A 62 -18.93 -13.65 -16.37
N GLY A 63 -18.93 -14.98 -16.52
CA GLY A 63 -19.82 -15.86 -15.73
C GLY A 63 -19.45 -16.01 -14.25
N PHE A 64 -18.22 -15.62 -13.87
CA PHE A 64 -17.74 -15.73 -12.49
C PHE A 64 -18.18 -14.56 -11.61
N GLN A 65 -18.47 -13.39 -12.21
CA GLN A 65 -19.05 -12.26 -11.51
C GLN A 65 -20.53 -12.51 -11.18
N GLU A 66 -21.26 -13.20 -12.06
CA GLU A 66 -22.71 -13.42 -11.93
C GLU A 66 -23.09 -14.38 -10.78
N ALA A 67 -22.26 -15.40 -10.53
CA ALA A 67 -22.49 -16.35 -9.42
C ALA A 67 -22.21 -15.77 -8.02
N ALA A 68 -21.34 -14.76 -7.92
CA ALA A 68 -21.07 -14.07 -6.66
C ALA A 68 -22.19 -13.09 -6.28
N VAL A 69 -22.89 -12.53 -7.28
CA VAL A 69 -23.98 -11.56 -7.11
C VAL A 69 -25.31 -12.25 -6.77
N SER A 70 -25.57 -13.47 -7.27
CA SER A 70 -26.86 -14.15 -7.10
C SER A 70 -27.15 -14.73 -5.69
N ALA A 71 -26.21 -14.66 -4.73
CA ALA A 71 -26.35 -15.28 -3.40
C ALA A 71 -26.83 -14.33 -2.27
N LEU A 72 -27.18 -13.08 -2.58
CA LEU A 72 -27.56 -12.05 -1.61
C LEU A 72 -28.95 -11.48 -1.95
N GLN A 73 -30.03 -12.05 -1.38
CA GLN A 73 -31.39 -11.50 -1.57
C GLN A 73 -31.96 -10.91 -0.28
N GLY A 74 -31.77 -9.57 -0.19
CA GLY A 74 -32.39 -8.59 0.72
C GLY A 74 -31.40 -7.94 1.69
N PRO A 75 -31.43 -6.62 1.98
CA PRO A 75 -31.94 -5.46 1.22
C PRO A 75 -30.90 -5.05 0.16
N SER A 76 -31.24 -5.28 -1.12
CA SER A 76 -30.29 -5.50 -2.22
C SER A 76 -29.44 -4.30 -2.62
N ASP A 77 -29.97 -3.08 -2.60
CA ASP A 77 -29.38 -2.05 -3.46
C ASP A 77 -28.05 -1.49 -2.93
N ILE A 78 -27.92 -1.35 -1.60
CA ILE A 78 -26.67 -0.87 -0.98
C ILE A 78 -25.60 -1.97 -1.03
N GLU A 79 -25.98 -3.21 -0.73
CA GLU A 79 -25.07 -4.34 -0.78
C GLU A 79 -24.55 -4.58 -2.21
N ASP A 80 -25.43 -4.51 -3.20
CA ASP A 80 -25.09 -4.65 -4.61
C ASP A 80 -24.21 -3.50 -5.09
N LYS A 81 -24.50 -2.26 -4.66
CA LYS A 81 -23.67 -1.10 -4.99
C LYS A 81 -22.25 -1.26 -4.44
N LEU A 82 -22.11 -1.62 -3.16
CA LEU A 82 -20.81 -1.83 -2.52
C LEU A 82 -20.08 -3.04 -3.10
N ALA A 83 -20.78 -4.16 -3.35
CA ALA A 83 -20.19 -5.33 -3.99
C ALA A 83 -19.70 -5.01 -5.40
N LYS A 84 -20.46 -4.21 -6.16
CA LYS A 84 -20.04 -3.69 -7.45
C LYS A 84 -18.80 -2.82 -7.30
N GLU A 85 -18.78 -1.85 -6.38
CA GLU A 85 -17.61 -1.00 -6.09
C GLU A 85 -16.33 -1.83 -5.88
N TYR A 86 -16.37 -2.83 -5.01
CA TYR A 86 -15.23 -3.73 -4.74
C TYR A 86 -14.77 -4.52 -5.97
N THR A 87 -15.70 -4.95 -6.82
CA THR A 87 -15.44 -5.88 -7.94
C THR A 87 -15.23 -5.18 -9.28
N THR A 88 -15.61 -3.91 -9.43
CA THR A 88 -15.36 -3.09 -10.62
C THR A 88 -14.19 -2.15 -10.45
N ALA A 89 -13.65 -1.99 -9.24
CA ALA A 89 -12.46 -1.19 -9.03
C ALA A 89 -11.27 -1.69 -9.86
N GLU A 90 -10.59 -0.74 -10.51
CA GLU A 90 -9.41 -0.98 -11.31
C GLU A 90 -8.29 0.01 -10.93
N PRO A 91 -7.02 -0.39 -11.03
CA PRO A 91 -6.55 -1.72 -11.42
C PRO A 91 -6.81 -2.76 -10.32
N LYS A 92 -6.85 -4.03 -10.74
CA LYS A 92 -6.89 -5.16 -9.81
C LYS A 92 -5.58 -5.24 -9.04
N ILE A 93 -5.62 -5.76 -7.81
CA ILE A 93 -4.43 -5.89 -6.96
C ILE A 93 -3.29 -6.62 -7.69
N ASP A 94 -3.58 -7.67 -8.47
CA ASP A 94 -2.56 -8.39 -9.26
C ASP A 94 -1.87 -7.52 -10.33
N ALA A 95 -2.60 -6.58 -10.93
CA ALA A 95 -2.02 -5.61 -11.86
C ALA A 95 -1.22 -4.55 -11.11
N ALA A 96 -1.76 -4.00 -10.01
CA ALA A 96 -1.05 -3.04 -9.15
C ALA A 96 0.28 -3.60 -8.62
N LEU A 97 0.29 -4.86 -8.18
CA LEU A 97 1.51 -5.56 -7.73
C LEU A 97 2.56 -5.67 -8.84
N ARG A 98 2.13 -5.87 -10.10
CA ARG A 98 3.03 -5.91 -11.26
C ARG A 98 3.53 -4.51 -11.64
N ASN A 99 2.67 -3.50 -11.56
CA ASN A 99 3.05 -2.10 -11.75
C ASN A 99 4.11 -1.69 -10.72
N HIS A 100 3.90 -2.03 -9.45
CA HIS A 100 4.87 -1.77 -8.38
C HIS A 100 6.20 -2.49 -8.63
N LEU A 101 6.18 -3.78 -9.00
CA LEU A 101 7.39 -4.52 -9.33
C LEU A 101 8.15 -3.88 -10.51
N ALA A 102 7.44 -3.47 -11.57
CA ALA A 102 8.04 -2.79 -12.72
C ALA A 102 8.66 -1.45 -12.31
N TYR A 103 7.99 -0.70 -11.44
CA TYR A 103 8.54 0.52 -10.85
C TYR A 103 9.82 0.25 -10.03
N CYS A 104 9.82 -0.74 -9.13
CA CYS A 104 11.02 -1.08 -8.35
C CYS A 104 12.21 -1.46 -9.24
N VAL A 105 11.97 -2.23 -10.31
CA VAL A 105 13.01 -2.61 -11.28
C VAL A 105 13.55 -1.38 -12.00
N ALA A 106 12.67 -0.49 -12.47
CA ALA A 106 13.10 0.75 -13.13
C ALA A 106 13.89 1.65 -12.17
N ARG A 107 13.47 1.78 -10.90
CA ARG A 107 14.19 2.56 -9.88
C ARG A 107 15.59 2.00 -9.62
N GLY A 108 15.71 0.68 -9.49
CA GLY A 108 17.01 0.02 -9.29
C GLY A 108 18.00 0.27 -10.43
N GLN A 109 17.50 0.40 -11.68
CA GLN A 109 18.35 0.71 -12.84
C GLN A 109 18.87 2.15 -12.84
N VAL A 110 18.13 3.11 -12.27
CA VAL A 110 18.50 4.52 -12.30
C VAL A 110 19.39 4.89 -11.11
N HIS A 111 19.14 4.32 -9.93
CA HIS A 111 19.80 4.80 -8.69
C HIS A 111 20.98 3.94 -8.23
N GLY A 112 21.26 2.80 -8.88
CA GLY A 112 22.46 1.96 -8.67
C GLY A 112 22.51 1.24 -7.32
N ASP A 113 22.28 1.94 -6.22
CA ASP A 113 22.42 1.46 -4.84
C ASP A 113 21.16 1.60 -3.98
N GLY A 114 20.11 2.29 -4.44
CA GLY A 114 18.91 2.56 -3.63
C GLY A 114 17.71 1.61 -3.83
N GLY A 115 17.77 0.71 -4.83
CA GLY A 115 16.64 -0.15 -5.18
C GLY A 115 16.71 -1.54 -4.55
N LEU A 116 15.57 -2.05 -4.07
CA LEU A 116 15.47 -3.46 -3.69
C LEU A 116 15.79 -4.34 -4.91
N PRO A 117 16.76 -5.28 -4.84
CA PRO A 117 17.08 -6.17 -5.94
C PRO A 117 15.84 -6.88 -6.49
N MET A 118 15.77 -7.04 -7.82
CA MET A 118 14.59 -7.60 -8.51
C MET A 118 14.12 -8.93 -7.91
N ALA A 119 15.05 -9.82 -7.54
CA ALA A 119 14.72 -11.11 -6.91
C ALA A 119 13.99 -10.94 -5.57
N LYS A 120 14.45 -9.99 -4.74
CA LYS A 120 13.86 -9.68 -3.44
C LYS A 120 12.50 -9.00 -3.60
N ALA A 121 12.38 -8.02 -4.50
CA ALA A 121 11.10 -7.38 -4.83
C ALA A 121 10.06 -8.39 -5.31
N HIS A 122 10.45 -9.32 -6.20
CA HIS A 122 9.57 -10.40 -6.65
C HIS A 122 9.17 -11.35 -5.52
N ALA A 123 10.07 -11.63 -4.56
CA ALA A 123 9.74 -12.41 -3.37
C ALA A 123 8.70 -11.69 -2.50
N CYS A 124 8.83 -10.38 -2.27
CA CYS A 124 7.85 -9.57 -1.56
C CYS A 124 6.49 -9.55 -2.28
N THR A 125 6.47 -9.27 -3.58
CA THR A 125 5.25 -9.30 -4.40
C THR A 125 4.52 -10.63 -4.28
N ARG A 126 5.26 -11.75 -4.32
CA ARG A 126 4.68 -13.08 -4.19
C ARG A 126 4.14 -13.36 -2.79
N ALA A 127 4.87 -12.95 -1.74
CA ALA A 127 4.42 -13.11 -0.36
C ALA A 127 3.12 -12.34 -0.12
N LEU A 128 3.04 -11.10 -0.61
CA LEU A 128 1.86 -10.25 -0.50
C LEU A 128 0.66 -10.83 -1.29
N SER A 129 0.90 -11.24 -2.54
CA SER A 129 -0.13 -11.89 -3.35
C SER A 129 -0.66 -13.16 -2.69
N LEU A 130 0.22 -13.97 -2.07
CA LEU A 130 -0.18 -15.19 -1.36
C LEU A 130 -1.01 -14.86 -0.12
N ALA A 131 -0.57 -13.88 0.69
CA ALA A 131 -1.28 -13.44 1.88
C ALA A 131 -2.70 -12.95 1.55
N ILE A 132 -2.86 -12.11 0.53
CA ILE A 132 -4.17 -11.60 0.09
C ILE A 132 -5.06 -12.75 -0.41
N ASN A 133 -4.50 -13.69 -1.17
CA ASN A 133 -5.28 -14.84 -1.67
C ASN A 133 -5.68 -15.82 -0.56
N GLN A 134 -4.94 -15.85 0.55
CA GLN A 134 -5.24 -16.70 1.72
C GLN A 134 -6.07 -15.99 2.78
N LEU A 135 -6.23 -14.67 2.70
CA LEU A 135 -6.94 -13.83 3.67
C LEU A 135 -8.27 -14.44 4.10
N MET A 136 -8.46 -14.59 5.41
CA MET A 136 -9.73 -14.99 6.00
C MET A 136 -10.14 -13.97 7.03
N LEU A 137 -11.28 -13.33 6.76
CA LEU A 137 -11.81 -12.29 7.63
C LEU A 137 -12.67 -12.93 8.73
N PRO A 138 -12.45 -12.57 10.01
CA PRO A 138 -13.33 -13.00 11.09
C PRO A 138 -14.77 -12.53 10.88
N ASP A 139 -15.72 -13.16 11.58
CA ASP A 139 -17.11 -12.73 11.62
C ASP A 139 -17.23 -11.24 12.01
N PRO A 140 -18.18 -10.46 11.43
CA PRO A 140 -18.31 -9.03 11.71
C PRO A 140 -18.52 -8.69 13.18
N VAL A 141 -19.16 -9.56 13.96
CA VAL A 141 -19.35 -9.37 15.40
C VAL A 141 -18.01 -9.52 16.13
N THR A 142 -17.24 -10.56 15.80
CA THR A 142 -15.90 -10.76 16.36
C THR A 142 -14.97 -9.62 15.98
N TRP A 143 -14.96 -9.23 14.70
CA TRP A 143 -14.16 -8.11 14.21
C TRP A 143 -14.55 -6.80 14.91
N GLY A 144 -15.85 -6.56 15.09
CA GLY A 144 -16.35 -5.37 15.75
C GLY A 144 -15.95 -5.27 17.23
N ALA A 145 -15.79 -6.41 17.90
CA ALA A 145 -15.27 -6.48 19.27
C ALA A 145 -13.75 -6.21 19.33
N GLU A 146 -12.99 -6.67 18.33
CA GLU A 146 -11.54 -6.43 18.22
C GLU A 146 -11.20 -4.99 17.82
N HIS A 147 -12.10 -4.31 17.09
CA HIS A 147 -11.92 -2.96 16.58
C HIS A 147 -13.03 -2.05 17.11
N PRO A 148 -13.00 -1.65 18.39
CA PRO A 148 -14.04 -0.79 18.97
C PRO A 148 -14.14 0.55 18.23
N GLN A 149 -15.33 1.15 18.28
CA GLN A 149 -15.61 2.48 17.74
C GLN A 149 -14.69 3.50 18.40
N ALA A 150 -14.02 4.34 17.60
CA ALA A 150 -13.18 5.40 18.12
C ALA A 150 -14.04 6.53 18.72
N GLU A 151 -13.50 7.27 19.70
CA GLU A 151 -14.24 8.37 20.35
C GLU A 151 -14.67 9.47 19.37
N SER A 152 -13.90 9.68 18.30
CA SER A 152 -14.18 10.65 17.24
C SER A 152 -15.11 10.12 16.14
N GLN A 153 -15.37 8.81 16.10
CA GLN A 153 -16.15 8.19 15.02
C GLN A 153 -17.63 8.30 15.33
N SER A 154 -18.43 8.79 14.38
CA SER A 154 -19.88 8.84 14.55
C SER A 154 -20.50 7.44 14.50
N ALA A 155 -21.70 7.29 15.08
CA ALA A 155 -22.41 6.01 15.04
C ALA A 155 -22.78 5.60 13.60
N SER A 156 -23.10 6.55 12.72
CA SER A 156 -23.37 6.29 11.31
C SER A 156 -22.13 5.78 10.57
N ASP A 157 -20.98 6.45 10.75
CA ASP A 157 -19.73 6.01 10.10
C ASP A 157 -19.34 4.60 10.55
N ARG A 158 -19.60 4.29 11.83
CA ARG A 158 -19.35 2.97 12.38
C ARG A 158 -20.26 1.90 11.76
N LEU A 159 -21.54 2.21 11.54
CA LEU A 159 -22.46 1.30 10.86
C LEU A 159 -22.04 1.06 9.40
N ASP A 160 -21.61 2.10 8.70
CA ASP A 160 -21.11 2.00 7.33
C ASP A 160 -19.83 1.17 7.26
N GLU A 161 -18.91 1.34 8.21
CA GLU A 161 -17.69 0.54 8.32
C GLU A 161 -18.01 -0.95 8.53
N LEU A 162 -18.93 -1.27 9.45
CA LEU A 162 -19.37 -2.64 9.72
C LEU A 162 -20.09 -3.25 8.50
N ALA A 163 -20.90 -2.47 7.79
CA ALA A 163 -21.58 -2.92 6.57
C ALA A 163 -20.57 -3.24 5.45
N ARG A 164 -19.62 -2.35 5.18
CA ARG A 164 -18.53 -2.56 4.22
C ARG A 164 -17.71 -3.81 4.56
N TYR A 165 -17.33 -3.96 5.83
CA TYR A 165 -16.61 -5.15 6.31
C TYR A 165 -17.41 -6.44 6.09
N GLY A 166 -18.69 -6.46 6.47
CA GLY A 166 -19.55 -7.63 6.33
C GLY A 166 -19.75 -8.05 4.86
N ILE A 167 -19.92 -7.07 3.96
CA ILE A 167 -20.01 -7.32 2.52
C ILE A 167 -18.69 -7.89 1.98
N LEU A 168 -17.55 -7.28 2.31
CA LEU A 168 -16.23 -7.77 1.90
C LEU A 168 -15.99 -9.20 2.38
N GLN A 169 -16.35 -9.51 3.62
CA GLN A 169 -16.22 -10.85 4.20
C GLN A 169 -17.02 -11.90 3.40
N ARG A 170 -18.29 -11.60 3.08
CA ARG A 170 -19.15 -12.48 2.26
C ARG A 170 -18.61 -12.65 0.85
N LEU A 171 -18.14 -11.57 0.22
CA LEU A 171 -17.53 -11.62 -1.11
C LEU A 171 -16.27 -12.49 -1.11
N LEU A 172 -15.37 -12.33 -0.13
CA LEU A 172 -14.18 -13.19 -0.01
C LEU A 172 -14.54 -14.66 0.20
N ALA A 173 -15.54 -14.95 1.03
CA ALA A 173 -16.04 -16.31 1.22
C ALA A 173 -16.61 -16.89 -0.08
N SER A 174 -17.36 -16.09 -0.85
CA SER A 174 -17.90 -16.47 -2.17
C SER A 174 -16.79 -16.79 -3.17
N VAL A 175 -15.75 -15.95 -3.24
CA VAL A 175 -14.57 -16.20 -4.10
C VAL A 175 -13.91 -17.53 -3.74
N LYS A 176 -13.73 -17.83 -2.45
CA LYS A 176 -13.14 -19.11 -2.01
C LYS A 176 -14.03 -20.31 -2.34
N LYS A 177 -15.34 -20.17 -2.18
CA LYS A 177 -16.32 -21.21 -2.52
C LYS A 177 -16.32 -21.53 -4.03
N ALA A 178 -16.05 -20.54 -4.86
CA ALA A 178 -16.03 -20.70 -6.31
C ALA A 178 -14.84 -21.55 -6.83
N GLY A 179 -13.85 -21.85 -5.99
CA GLY A 179 -12.84 -22.87 -6.23
C GLY A 179 -11.41 -22.33 -6.44
N PRO A 180 -10.43 -23.22 -6.71
CA PRO A 180 -9.01 -22.89 -6.67
C PRO A 180 -8.53 -21.91 -7.76
N GLY A 181 -9.35 -21.67 -8.80
CA GLY A 181 -9.05 -20.69 -9.84
C GLY A 181 -9.40 -19.25 -9.46
N ALA A 182 -10.27 -19.08 -8.48
CA ALA A 182 -10.78 -17.79 -8.04
C ALA A 182 -9.80 -17.16 -7.04
N LYS A 183 -9.22 -16.02 -7.41
CA LYS A 183 -8.18 -15.36 -6.61
C LYS A 183 -8.66 -13.97 -6.21
N PRO A 184 -8.72 -13.65 -4.90
CA PRO A 184 -9.00 -12.30 -4.43
C PRO A 184 -8.18 -11.23 -5.16
N THR A 185 -6.87 -11.46 -5.40
CA THR A 185 -6.01 -10.49 -6.08
C THR A 185 -6.43 -10.17 -7.53
N LYS A 186 -7.22 -11.04 -8.17
CA LYS A 186 -7.72 -10.83 -9.54
C LYS A 186 -9.10 -10.18 -9.59
N LEU A 187 -9.84 -10.19 -8.49
CA LEU A 187 -11.23 -9.72 -8.45
C LEU A 187 -11.34 -8.35 -7.79
N PHE A 188 -10.56 -8.11 -6.74
CA PHE A 188 -10.62 -6.88 -5.97
C PHE A 188 -9.56 -5.86 -6.43
N GLY A 189 -9.94 -4.59 -6.33
CA GLY A 189 -9.04 -3.43 -6.46
C GLY A 189 -8.51 -2.95 -5.10
N ARG A 190 -8.13 -1.68 -5.03
CA ARG A 190 -7.54 -1.05 -3.82
C ARG A 190 -8.43 -1.11 -2.59
N GLN A 191 -9.74 -1.07 -2.77
CA GLN A 191 -10.75 -0.95 -1.70
C GLN A 191 -10.69 -2.13 -0.73
N LEU A 192 -10.22 -3.31 -1.16
CA LEU A 192 -10.03 -4.42 -0.23
C LEU A 192 -8.96 -4.10 0.83
N LEU A 193 -7.95 -3.33 0.48
CA LEU A 193 -6.82 -2.98 1.34
C LEU A 193 -7.09 -1.74 2.21
N THR A 194 -8.12 -0.95 1.90
CA THR A 194 -8.53 0.21 2.71
C THR A 194 -9.42 -0.15 3.89
N VAL A 195 -9.96 -1.38 3.92
CA VAL A 195 -10.77 -1.84 5.06
C VAL A 195 -9.87 -2.05 6.28
N ARG A 196 -10.24 -1.39 7.39
CA ARG A 196 -9.52 -1.44 8.66
C ARG A 196 -9.26 -2.88 9.13
N GLY A 197 -8.02 -3.16 9.55
CA GLY A 197 -7.59 -4.48 10.02
C GLY A 197 -7.17 -5.42 8.89
N VAL A 198 -7.63 -5.21 7.65
CA VAL A 198 -7.27 -6.08 6.51
C VAL A 198 -5.81 -5.89 6.13
N ARG A 199 -5.35 -4.63 6.07
CA ARG A 199 -3.96 -4.27 5.75
C ARG A 199 -3.00 -4.94 6.71
N GLU A 200 -3.25 -4.83 8.01
CA GLU A 200 -2.42 -5.38 9.09
C GLU A 200 -2.36 -6.91 9.04
N GLN A 201 -3.51 -7.57 8.82
CA GLN A 201 -3.57 -9.02 8.67
C GLN A 201 -2.78 -9.51 7.45
N VAL A 202 -2.92 -8.83 6.31
CA VAL A 202 -2.19 -9.15 5.08
C VAL A 202 -0.69 -8.97 5.28
N LEU A 203 -0.26 -7.88 5.91
CA LEU A 203 1.13 -7.61 6.25
C LEU A 203 1.72 -8.68 7.15
N ALA A 204 1.04 -8.99 8.26
CA ALA A 204 1.48 -10.01 9.20
C ALA A 204 1.64 -11.38 8.51
N ALA A 205 0.68 -11.77 7.66
CA ALA A 205 0.73 -13.01 6.92
C ALA A 205 1.86 -13.03 5.87
N ALA A 206 2.11 -11.91 5.18
CA ALA A 206 3.18 -11.79 4.19
C ALA A 206 4.57 -11.88 4.86
N LYS A 207 4.78 -11.19 5.99
CA LYS A 207 6.02 -11.27 6.78
C LYS A 207 6.27 -12.69 7.28
N ALA A 208 5.25 -13.33 7.85
CA ALA A 208 5.34 -14.72 8.30
C ALA A 208 5.68 -15.70 7.17
N ASP A 209 5.23 -15.45 5.93
CA ASP A 209 5.60 -16.27 4.77
C ASP A 209 7.08 -16.11 4.38
N ILE A 210 7.61 -14.88 4.40
CA ILE A 210 9.02 -14.59 4.14
C ILE A 210 9.90 -15.26 5.19
N GLU A 211 9.58 -15.11 6.47
CA GLU A 211 10.32 -15.74 7.58
C GLU A 211 10.29 -17.27 7.48
N ARG A 212 9.14 -17.86 7.18
CA ARG A 212 9.01 -19.32 6.98
C ARG A 212 9.94 -19.81 5.88
N ARG A 213 10.02 -19.09 4.75
CA ARG A 213 10.92 -19.43 3.64
C ARG A 213 12.39 -19.24 4.02
N ARG A 214 12.71 -18.22 4.82
CA ARG A 214 14.07 -17.97 5.32
C ARG A 214 14.52 -19.10 6.25
N GLY A 215 13.65 -19.51 7.19
CA GLY A 215 13.89 -20.68 8.05
C GLY A 215 14.09 -21.96 7.23
N ALA A 216 13.27 -22.19 6.20
CA ALA A 216 13.43 -23.32 5.30
C ALA A 216 14.76 -23.30 4.52
N ALA A 217 15.21 -22.12 4.08
CA ALA A 217 16.49 -21.96 3.37
C ALA A 217 17.70 -22.18 4.28
N SER A 218 17.57 -21.97 5.60
CA SER A 218 18.63 -22.23 6.59
C SER A 218 18.81 -23.72 6.91
N ASN A 219 17.84 -24.57 6.56
CA ASN A 219 17.91 -26.00 6.84
C ASN A 219 18.84 -26.68 5.80
N PRO A 220 19.96 -27.29 6.21
CA PRO A 220 20.94 -27.90 5.29
C PRO A 220 20.44 -29.17 4.58
N ASN A 221 19.18 -29.58 4.77
CA ASN A 221 18.64 -30.76 4.11
C ASN A 221 18.59 -30.57 2.57
N PRO A 222 19.32 -31.39 1.78
CA PRO A 222 19.63 -31.15 0.37
C PRO A 222 18.48 -31.48 -0.60
N ASN A 223 17.23 -31.35 -0.19
CA ASN A 223 16.09 -31.44 -1.12
C ASN A 223 15.50 -30.03 -1.33
N PRO A 224 16.24 -29.11 -2.02
CA PRO A 224 15.75 -27.79 -2.29
C PRO A 224 14.52 -27.94 -3.16
N SER A 225 13.36 -27.55 -2.63
CA SER A 225 12.21 -27.33 -3.49
C SER A 225 12.65 -26.34 -4.58
N PRO A 226 12.52 -26.68 -5.88
CA PRO A 226 13.11 -25.92 -7.00
C PRO A 226 12.59 -24.49 -7.13
N ILE A 227 11.63 -24.11 -6.29
CA ILE A 227 10.92 -22.84 -6.31
C ILE A 227 11.70 -21.71 -5.64
N LEU A 228 12.75 -22.01 -4.86
CA LEU A 228 13.50 -21.00 -4.08
C LEU A 228 14.86 -20.61 -4.66
N ASN A 229 15.23 -21.09 -5.85
CA ASN A 229 16.53 -20.74 -6.45
C ASN A 229 16.49 -19.38 -7.16
N THR A 230 16.01 -18.35 -6.48
CA THR A 230 16.20 -16.96 -6.90
C THR A 230 17.54 -16.52 -6.34
N GLY A 231 18.58 -16.47 -7.18
CA GLY A 231 19.97 -16.22 -6.76
C GLY A 231 20.24 -14.89 -6.01
N GLY A 232 19.22 -14.06 -5.78
CA GLY A 232 19.32 -12.81 -5.00
C GLY A 232 18.94 -12.90 -3.52
N GLY A 233 18.71 -14.11 -2.98
CA GLY A 233 18.30 -14.29 -1.59
C GLY A 233 16.87 -13.82 -1.29
N LEU A 234 16.41 -14.07 -0.06
CA LEU A 234 15.15 -13.51 0.44
C LEU A 234 15.40 -12.08 0.96
N PRO A 235 14.39 -11.19 0.91
CA PRO A 235 14.49 -9.87 1.52
C PRO A 235 14.69 -10.00 3.04
N GLU A 236 15.44 -9.08 3.64
CA GLU A 236 15.49 -8.89 5.09
C GLU A 236 14.15 -8.31 5.60
N PRO A 237 13.83 -8.44 6.90
CA PRO A 237 12.56 -7.94 7.44
C PRO A 237 12.34 -6.44 7.16
N GLU A 238 13.37 -5.62 7.37
CA GLU A 238 13.31 -4.18 7.13
C GLU A 238 13.09 -3.84 5.65
N GLU A 239 13.71 -4.60 4.74
CA GLU A 239 13.52 -4.45 3.29
C GLU A 239 12.10 -4.83 2.86
N ALA A 240 11.53 -5.89 3.46
CA ALA A 240 10.17 -6.30 3.21
C ALA A 240 9.18 -5.25 3.73
N ASP A 241 9.43 -4.71 4.93
CA ASP A 241 8.62 -3.67 5.55
C ASP A 241 8.61 -2.40 4.70
N ALA A 242 9.78 -1.91 4.28
CA ALA A 242 9.87 -0.76 3.38
C ALA A 242 9.12 -1.00 2.06
N PHE A 243 9.26 -2.18 1.45
CA PHE A 243 8.52 -2.53 0.23
C PHE A 243 7.00 -2.53 0.45
N PHE A 244 6.53 -3.05 1.58
CA PHE A 244 5.11 -3.12 1.86
C PHE A 244 4.54 -1.75 2.24
N ASP A 245 5.27 -0.96 3.01
CA ASP A 245 4.88 0.40 3.38
C ASP A 245 4.82 1.29 2.14
N GLU A 246 5.78 1.16 1.22
CA GLU A 246 5.74 1.85 -0.07
C GLU A 246 4.51 1.43 -0.90
N PHE A 247 4.26 0.12 -1.04
CA PHE A 247 3.11 -0.36 -1.82
C PHE A 247 1.77 0.06 -1.19
N LEU A 248 1.65 0.02 0.13
CA LEU A 248 0.39 0.30 0.81
C LEU A 248 0.19 1.79 1.10
N GLY A 249 1.25 2.56 1.32
CA GLY A 249 1.19 4.02 1.37
C GLY A 249 0.71 4.60 0.04
N SER A 250 1.05 3.93 -1.07
CA SER A 250 0.51 4.26 -2.40
C SER A 250 -1.02 4.11 -2.48
N VAL A 251 -1.65 3.30 -1.61
CA VAL A 251 -3.11 3.21 -1.51
C VAL A 251 -3.69 4.48 -0.90
N ASP A 252 -3.11 4.92 0.22
CA ASP A 252 -3.53 6.10 0.97
C ASP A 252 -3.37 7.37 0.11
N GLU A 253 -2.24 7.50 -0.59
CA GLU A 253 -1.98 8.59 -1.55
C GLU A 253 -3.03 8.65 -2.67
N ALA A 254 -3.38 7.49 -3.24
CA ALA A 254 -4.32 7.41 -4.34
C ALA A 254 -5.77 7.69 -3.90
N GLU A 255 -6.11 7.47 -2.63
CA GLU A 255 -7.39 7.84 -2.03
C GLU A 255 -7.44 9.35 -1.75
N ALA A 256 -6.36 9.91 -1.21
CA ALA A 256 -6.24 11.35 -0.98
C ALA A 256 -6.33 12.17 -2.29
N GLU A 257 -5.70 11.72 -3.37
CA GLU A 257 -5.78 12.39 -4.69
C GLU A 257 -7.19 12.33 -5.28
N GLU A 258 -7.91 11.21 -5.13
CA GLU A 258 -9.29 11.08 -5.60
C GLU A 258 -10.24 11.99 -4.81
N ALA A 259 -10.07 12.06 -3.48
CA ALA A 259 -10.83 12.97 -2.63
C ALA A 259 -10.58 14.43 -2.99
N ALA A 260 -9.31 14.81 -3.24
CA ALA A 260 -8.95 16.17 -3.64
C ALA A 260 -9.50 16.56 -5.03
N ALA A 261 -9.65 15.59 -5.95
CA ALA A 261 -10.20 15.85 -7.27
C ALA A 261 -11.71 16.20 -7.24
N ASP A 262 -12.47 15.58 -6.32
CA ASP A 262 -13.92 15.82 -6.19
C ASP A 262 -14.24 17.20 -5.57
N GLU A 263 -13.32 17.76 -4.77
CA GLU A 263 -13.49 19.07 -4.14
C GLU A 263 -13.20 20.25 -5.08
N THR A 264 -12.68 20.02 -6.30
CA THR A 264 -12.40 21.12 -7.23
C THR A 264 -13.71 21.72 -7.77
N PRO A 265 -14.08 22.96 -7.41
CA PRO A 265 -15.35 23.55 -7.81
C PRO A 265 -15.34 23.77 -9.32
N VAL A 266 -16.24 23.11 -10.04
CA VAL A 266 -16.36 23.16 -11.51
C VAL A 266 -16.62 24.59 -12.03
N ASP A 267 -17.05 25.51 -11.16
CA ASP A 267 -17.45 26.87 -11.52
C ASP A 267 -16.45 27.97 -11.12
N ALA A 268 -15.23 27.63 -10.68
CA ALA A 268 -14.20 28.64 -10.47
C ALA A 268 -13.59 29.04 -11.82
N GLU A 269 -14.12 30.10 -12.44
CA GLU A 269 -13.45 30.80 -13.56
C GLU A 269 -12.04 31.22 -13.11
N VAL A 270 -11.03 30.44 -13.51
CA VAL A 270 -9.64 30.71 -13.18
C VAL A 270 -9.19 31.92 -14.00
N ASP A 271 -9.06 33.07 -13.33
CA ASP A 271 -8.43 34.27 -13.87
C ASP A 271 -6.94 33.98 -14.15
N VAL A 272 -6.62 33.74 -15.42
CA VAL A 272 -5.30 33.30 -15.92
C VAL A 272 -4.22 34.38 -15.78
N SER A 273 -4.54 35.57 -15.26
CA SER A 273 -3.67 36.73 -15.34
C SER A 273 -2.59 36.87 -14.25
N ALA A 274 -2.55 36.01 -13.23
CA ALA A 274 -1.64 36.16 -12.08
C ALA A 274 -0.46 35.16 -11.98
N ALA A 275 -0.25 34.28 -12.97
CA ALA A 275 0.65 33.12 -12.83
C ALA A 275 2.16 33.34 -13.16
N ALA A 276 2.66 34.58 -13.14
CA ALA A 276 4.03 34.86 -13.62
C ALA A 276 5.12 34.90 -12.53
N GLU A 277 4.76 34.87 -11.24
CA GLU A 277 5.71 35.00 -10.14
C GLU A 277 5.38 33.97 -9.05
N GLY A 278 5.79 32.72 -9.28
CA GLY A 278 5.55 31.60 -8.38
C GLY A 278 6.81 30.76 -8.22
N ASP A 279 7.43 30.95 -7.06
CA ASP A 279 8.51 30.25 -6.38
C ASP A 279 8.99 28.91 -6.96
N ASP A 280 10.32 28.75 -6.94
CA ASP A 280 11.11 27.58 -7.35
C ASP A 280 10.85 26.33 -6.47
N GLU A 281 9.60 25.91 -6.30
CA GLU A 281 9.22 24.58 -5.83
C GLU A 281 9.41 23.52 -6.94
N ASP A 282 10.52 23.61 -7.69
CA ASP A 282 11.15 22.46 -8.35
C ASP A 282 11.80 21.53 -7.31
N GLU A 283 11.26 21.51 -6.09
CA GLU A 283 11.40 20.37 -5.22
C GLU A 283 11.02 19.16 -6.05
N GLN A 284 11.92 18.20 -6.04
CA GLN A 284 11.73 16.89 -6.63
C GLN A 284 10.69 16.12 -5.82
N GLY A 285 9.57 16.77 -5.48
CA GLY A 285 8.42 16.22 -4.79
C GLY A 285 8.13 14.91 -5.48
N GLU A 286 8.41 13.84 -4.74
CA GLU A 286 8.34 12.50 -5.27
C GLU A 286 6.90 12.34 -5.76
N GLU A 287 6.72 12.37 -7.09
CA GLU A 287 5.38 12.32 -7.68
C GLU A 287 4.64 11.14 -7.07
N PRO A 288 3.45 11.35 -6.48
CA PRO A 288 2.79 10.38 -5.62
C PRO A 288 2.75 9.03 -6.32
N LEU A 289 3.37 8.04 -5.70
CA LEU A 289 3.58 6.73 -6.28
C LEU A 289 2.24 6.00 -6.44
N GLY A 290 1.28 6.31 -5.58
CA GLY A 290 -0.10 5.83 -5.62
C GLY A 290 -0.71 5.88 -7.00
N ARG A 291 -0.67 7.05 -7.65
CA ARG A 291 -1.25 7.24 -8.98
C ARG A 291 -0.64 6.31 -10.03
N LEU A 292 0.68 6.09 -9.99
CA LEU A 292 1.34 5.23 -10.97
C LEU A 292 1.02 3.76 -10.73
N ILE A 293 1.16 3.28 -9.49
CA ILE A 293 0.92 1.87 -9.15
C ILE A 293 -0.54 1.49 -9.42
N TRP A 294 -1.46 2.36 -9.04
CA TRP A 294 -2.90 2.17 -9.19
C TRP A 294 -3.47 2.78 -10.47
N SER A 295 -2.65 2.98 -11.50
CA SER A 295 -3.15 3.38 -12.83
C SER A 295 -3.63 2.17 -13.65
N GLN A 296 -4.72 2.35 -14.39
CA GLN A 296 -5.17 1.38 -15.41
C GLN A 296 -4.21 1.35 -16.60
N ASN A 297 -3.65 2.51 -16.97
CA ASN A 297 -2.76 2.70 -18.11
C ASN A 297 -1.31 2.98 -17.67
N PHE A 298 -0.71 2.04 -16.93
CA PHE A 298 0.63 2.17 -16.35
C PHE A 298 1.70 2.68 -17.32
N GLU A 299 1.73 2.14 -18.55
CA GLU A 299 2.73 2.56 -19.54
C GLU A 299 2.56 4.01 -20.01
N GLN A 300 1.31 4.48 -20.12
CA GLN A 300 1.01 5.84 -20.50
C GLN A 300 1.43 6.80 -19.38
N GLU A 301 1.01 6.55 -18.14
CA GLU A 301 1.37 7.35 -16.97
C GLU A 301 2.90 7.40 -16.81
N LEU A 302 3.58 6.27 -16.96
CA LEU A 302 5.05 6.20 -16.92
C LEU A 302 5.71 7.03 -18.04
N ARG A 303 5.16 7.00 -19.26
CA ARG A 303 5.65 7.80 -20.39
C ARG A 303 5.46 9.29 -20.14
N GLU A 304 4.32 9.68 -19.61
CA GLU A 304 4.00 11.07 -19.26
C GLU A 304 4.94 11.60 -18.18
N ARG A 305 5.20 10.82 -17.12
CA ARG A 305 6.19 11.16 -16.08
C ARG A 305 7.59 11.33 -16.65
N ARG A 306 8.04 10.42 -17.52
CA ARG A 306 9.34 10.54 -18.20
C ARG A 306 9.41 11.81 -19.07
N ALA A 307 8.35 12.10 -19.82
CA ALA A 307 8.26 13.31 -20.65
C ALA A 307 8.23 14.59 -19.81
N ARG A 308 7.60 14.57 -18.63
CA ARG A 308 7.59 15.70 -17.68
C ARG A 308 9.00 15.94 -17.12
N ARG A 309 9.67 14.90 -16.63
CA ARG A 309 11.05 14.99 -16.13
C ARG A 309 12.04 15.47 -17.20
N PHE A 310 11.87 15.01 -18.43
CA PHE A 310 12.68 15.47 -19.56
C PHE A 310 12.48 16.96 -19.83
N ARG A 311 11.22 17.43 -19.89
CA ARG A 311 10.92 18.87 -20.05
C ARG A 311 11.47 19.72 -18.90
N ALA A 312 11.32 19.26 -17.66
CA ALA A 312 11.87 19.95 -16.49
C ALA A 312 13.40 20.02 -16.53
N ALA A 313 14.08 18.95 -16.95
CA ALA A 313 15.53 18.93 -17.12
C ALA A 313 15.99 19.91 -18.22
N GLU A 314 15.31 19.94 -19.37
CA GLU A 314 15.59 20.92 -20.44
C GLU A 314 15.36 22.36 -19.96
N GLN A 315 14.29 22.61 -19.20
CA GLN A 315 14.02 23.92 -18.60
C GLN A 315 15.11 24.34 -17.60
N ARG A 316 15.60 23.41 -16.76
CA ARG A 316 16.74 23.67 -15.86
C ARG A 316 18.00 24.01 -16.64
N LYS A 317 18.33 23.23 -17.66
CA LYS A 317 19.47 23.52 -18.54
C LYS A 317 19.35 24.90 -19.20
N HIS A 318 18.16 25.28 -19.65
CA HIS A 318 17.90 26.61 -20.20
C HIS A 318 18.07 27.72 -19.16
N ARG A 319 17.57 27.53 -17.93
CA ARG A 319 17.76 28.48 -16.81
C ARG A 319 19.24 28.61 -16.41
N GLU A 320 19.96 27.49 -16.31
CA GLU A 320 21.39 27.48 -16.02
C GLU A 320 22.17 28.22 -17.11
N ALA A 321 21.89 27.96 -18.39
CA ALA A 321 22.51 28.66 -19.49
C ALA A 321 22.19 30.17 -19.49
N ALA A 322 20.94 30.54 -19.16
CA ALA A 322 20.55 31.94 -19.04
C ALA A 322 21.24 32.63 -17.85
N SER A 323 21.33 31.96 -16.72
CA SER A 323 22.05 32.43 -15.53
C SER A 323 23.55 32.57 -15.79
N GLU A 324 24.17 31.61 -16.49
CA GLU A 324 25.58 31.66 -16.88
C GLU A 324 25.85 32.81 -17.86
N ALA A 325 24.96 33.04 -18.83
CA ALA A 325 25.04 34.16 -19.75
C ALA A 325 24.91 35.51 -19.01
N ALA A 326 23.97 35.63 -18.07
CA ALA A 326 23.82 36.82 -17.23
C ALA A 326 25.06 37.06 -16.35
N ALA A 327 25.62 36.01 -15.75
CA ALA A 327 26.85 36.10 -14.98
C ALA A 327 28.05 36.53 -15.84
N GLN A 328 28.13 36.05 -17.09
CA GLN A 328 29.17 36.48 -18.02
C GLN A 328 29.04 37.96 -18.38
N GLN A 329 27.82 38.44 -18.68
CA GLN A 329 27.58 39.85 -18.95
C GLN A 329 27.98 40.75 -17.78
N LEU A 330 27.72 40.32 -16.54
CA LEU A 330 28.15 41.03 -15.33
C LEU A 330 29.68 41.06 -15.21
N ARG A 331 30.37 39.94 -15.49
CA ARG A 331 31.84 39.90 -15.50
C ARG A 331 32.43 40.85 -16.53
N ASP A 332 31.88 40.86 -17.74
CA ASP A 332 32.34 41.73 -18.83
C ASP A 332 32.10 43.22 -18.50
N ALA A 333 30.95 43.55 -17.90
CA ALA A 333 30.64 44.92 -17.46
C ALA A 333 31.59 45.41 -16.35
N VAL A 334 31.90 44.56 -15.36
CA VAL A 334 32.85 44.89 -14.28
C VAL A 334 34.26 45.06 -14.83
N ALA A 335 34.70 44.20 -15.74
CA ALA A 335 36.01 44.31 -16.38
C ALA A 335 36.13 45.60 -17.22
N GLY A 336 35.09 45.95 -17.98
CA GLY A 336 35.04 47.19 -18.75
C GLY A 336 35.08 48.44 -17.85
N ALA A 337 34.39 48.42 -16.71
CA ALA A 337 34.42 49.51 -15.75
C ALA A 337 35.80 49.70 -15.10
N ALA A 338 36.50 48.61 -14.79
CA ALA A 338 37.86 48.65 -14.24
C ALA A 338 38.85 49.28 -15.24
N ALA A 339 38.82 48.84 -16.51
CA ALA A 339 39.67 49.41 -17.56
C ALA A 339 39.41 50.91 -17.80
N ALA A 340 38.15 51.35 -17.69
CA ALA A 340 37.80 52.77 -17.81
C ALA A 340 38.31 53.62 -16.63
N ALA A 341 38.37 53.05 -15.42
CA ALA A 341 38.91 53.72 -14.25
C ALA A 341 40.44 53.90 -14.36
N ASP A 342 41.16 52.86 -14.79
CA ASP A 342 42.63 52.93 -14.96
C ASP A 342 43.03 53.94 -16.04
N GLY A 343 42.27 54.03 -17.14
CA GLY A 343 42.52 55.00 -18.21
C GLY A 343 42.25 56.46 -17.84
N ALA A 344 41.44 56.72 -16.79
CA ALA A 344 41.17 58.08 -16.33
C ALA A 344 42.32 58.67 -15.49
N ASP A 345 43.11 57.82 -14.82
CA ASP A 345 44.22 58.24 -13.95
C ASP A 345 45.48 58.63 -14.77
N GLU A 346 45.65 58.09 -15.98
CA GLU A 346 46.76 58.48 -16.88
C GLU A 346 46.52 59.83 -17.60
N ALA A 347 45.29 60.35 -17.60
CA ALA A 347 44.92 61.57 -18.32
C ALA A 347 44.84 62.84 -17.44
N GLY A 348 45.05 62.72 -16.12
CA GLY A 348 45.05 63.82 -15.15
C GLY A 348 46.44 64.29 -14.77
#